data_AF-A0A960Q6Z2-F1
#
_entry.id   AF-A0A960Q6Z2-F1
#
_cell.length_a   1.000
_cell.length_b   1.000
_cell.length_c   1.000
_cell.angle_alpha   90.00
_cell.angle_beta   90.00
_cell.angle_gamma   90.00
#
_symmetry.space_group_name_H-M   'P 1'
#
loop_
_entity.id
_entity.type
_entity.pdbx_description
1 polymer ?
#
loop_
_entity_poly.entity_id
_entity_poly.type
_entity_poly.pdbx_seq_one_letter_code
_entity_poly.pdbx_strand_id
1 'polypeptide(L)'
;PLNQREKSQAKAVEKNLDVKISRQMGIQADRGEDEPGIQILIPKFMAGDSHVILLDVVVDGPGPIAEAQLRYKDLVHLRNGTVRNQIVLDRGDNKPGPSQINVLQNLVANLFSQKLMETSRLLQKNQWVEAQHILAAFQADLENLAQFPEYADCFPPSDFNALQTFIAVISANSQNQKVADWMWLTAMAKQQNWPTQE
;
A
#
# COMPACT_ATOMS: atom_id res chain seq x y z
N PRO A 1 18.89 4.24 1.87
CA PRO A 1 19.66 3.66 2.99
C PRO A 1 19.18 4.28 4.31
N LEU A 2 18.74 3.48 5.29
CA LEU A 2 18.23 3.97 6.58
C LEU A 2 19.31 4.71 7.37
N ASN A 3 18.93 5.80 8.04
CA ASN A 3 19.82 6.60 8.89
C ASN A 3 20.32 5.74 10.08
N GLN A 4 21.58 5.89 10.50
CA GLN A 4 22.15 5.15 11.64
C GLN A 4 21.29 5.26 12.92
N ARG A 5 20.60 6.38 13.10
CA ARG A 5 19.70 6.62 14.24
C ARG A 5 18.40 5.80 14.16
N GLU A 6 17.85 5.59 12.97
CA GLU A 6 16.66 4.77 12.75
C GLU A 6 16.99 3.29 12.96
N LYS A 7 18.18 2.86 12.48
CA LYS A 7 18.69 1.50 12.73
C LYS A 7 18.84 1.20 14.22
N SER A 8 19.37 2.12 15.01
CA SER A 8 19.54 1.89 16.45
C SER A 8 18.21 1.88 17.21
N GLN A 9 17.25 2.71 16.82
CA GLN A 9 15.90 2.71 17.41
C GLN A 9 15.14 1.42 17.08
N ALA A 10 15.18 0.96 15.83
CA ALA A 10 14.59 -0.32 15.44
C ALA A 10 15.19 -1.48 16.26
N LYS A 11 16.53 -1.53 16.38
CA LYS A 11 17.23 -2.54 17.19
C LYS A 11 16.81 -2.50 18.67
N ALA A 12 16.59 -1.31 19.24
CA ALA A 12 16.17 -1.18 20.63
C ALA A 12 14.73 -1.68 20.87
N VAL A 13 13.80 -1.33 19.99
CA VAL A 13 12.41 -1.82 20.06
C VAL A 13 12.37 -3.34 19.91
N GLU A 14 13.13 -3.87 18.97
CA GLU A 14 13.24 -5.30 18.70
C GLU A 14 13.80 -6.08 19.90
N LYS A 15 14.88 -5.56 20.53
CA LYS A 15 15.49 -6.18 21.72
C LYS A 15 14.52 -6.22 22.90
N ASN A 16 13.76 -5.14 23.10
CA ASN A 16 12.76 -5.09 24.17
C ASN A 16 11.61 -6.09 23.93
N LEU A 17 11.17 -6.22 22.68
CA LEU A 17 10.13 -7.18 22.30
C LEU A 17 10.61 -8.62 22.53
N ASP A 18 11.84 -8.93 22.12
CA ASP A 18 12.42 -10.27 22.29
C ASP A 18 12.63 -10.65 23.75
N VAL A 19 13.13 -9.72 24.58
CA VAL A 19 13.28 -9.96 26.03
C VAL A 19 11.91 -10.24 26.66
N LYS A 20 10.87 -9.51 26.26
CA LYS A 20 9.51 -9.72 26.74
C LYS A 20 8.98 -11.09 26.31
N ILE A 21 9.13 -11.45 25.03
CA ILE A 21 8.69 -12.74 24.48
C ILE A 21 9.44 -13.90 25.13
N SER A 22 10.75 -13.79 25.30
CA SER A 22 11.58 -14.84 25.92
C SER A 22 11.19 -15.08 27.38
N ARG A 23 10.97 -14.01 28.16
CA ARG A 23 10.54 -14.11 29.56
C ARG A 23 9.12 -14.68 29.71
N GLN A 24 8.21 -14.37 28.79
CA GLN A 24 6.82 -14.82 28.87
C GLN A 24 6.60 -16.22 28.31
N MET A 25 7.36 -16.64 27.29
CA MET A 25 7.07 -17.86 26.53
C MET A 25 8.22 -18.88 26.51
N GLY A 26 9.36 -18.60 27.16
CA GLY A 26 10.48 -19.54 27.24
C GLY A 26 11.22 -19.77 25.90
N ILE A 27 10.88 -19.01 24.86
CA ILE A 27 11.50 -19.12 23.54
C ILE A 27 12.90 -18.48 23.60
N GLN A 28 13.93 -19.26 23.30
CA GLN A 28 15.32 -18.82 23.30
C GLN A 28 15.56 -17.82 22.16
N ALA A 29 16.30 -16.75 22.45
CA ALA A 29 16.64 -15.73 21.46
C ALA A 29 17.68 -16.29 20.47
N ASP A 30 17.21 -16.96 19.42
CA ASP A 30 18.04 -17.44 18.32
C ASP A 30 18.20 -16.32 17.28
N ARG A 31 19.15 -15.41 17.53
CA ARG A 31 19.59 -14.43 16.54
C ARG A 31 20.95 -14.88 15.99
N GLY A 32 20.94 -15.38 14.76
CA GLY A 32 22.16 -15.52 13.97
C GLY A 32 22.72 -14.14 13.58
N GLU A 33 23.93 -14.10 13.04
CA GLU A 33 24.52 -12.88 12.48
C GLU A 33 23.61 -12.29 11.38
N ASP A 34 23.71 -10.96 11.17
CA ASP A 34 22.96 -10.26 10.11
C ASP A 34 23.32 -10.90 8.75
N GLU A 35 22.42 -11.70 8.21
CA GLU A 35 22.60 -12.36 6.90
C GLU A 35 22.60 -11.29 5.77
N PRO A 36 23.39 -11.49 4.71
CA PRO A 36 23.41 -10.55 3.59
C PRO A 36 22.05 -10.52 2.88
N GLY A 37 21.48 -9.32 2.69
CA GLY A 37 20.23 -9.14 1.94
C GLY A 37 19.31 -8.06 2.50
N ILE A 38 18.06 -8.07 2.04
CA ILE A 38 16.98 -7.22 2.57
C ILE A 38 16.30 -7.98 3.70
N GLN A 39 16.38 -7.45 4.92
CA GLN A 39 15.67 -8.00 6.07
C GLN A 39 14.43 -7.18 6.37
N ILE A 40 13.27 -7.84 6.40
CA ILE A 40 11.98 -7.23 6.73
C ILE A 40 11.50 -7.86 8.03
N LEU A 41 11.32 -7.04 9.06
CA LEU A 41 10.78 -7.46 10.34
C LEU A 41 9.27 -7.20 10.37
N ILE A 42 8.49 -8.25 10.59
CA ILE A 42 7.04 -8.18 10.81
C ILE A 42 6.80 -8.45 12.31
N PRO A 43 6.53 -7.43 13.15
CA PRO A 43 6.51 -7.61 14.60
C PRO A 43 5.38 -8.50 15.13
N LYS A 44 4.28 -8.58 14.38
CA LYS A 44 3.09 -9.34 14.76
C LYS A 44 2.47 -9.94 13.50
N PHE A 45 2.24 -11.25 13.55
CA PHE A 45 1.55 -12.00 12.51
C PHE A 45 0.49 -12.87 13.19
N MET A 46 -0.77 -12.72 12.80
CA MET A 46 -1.91 -13.47 13.35
C MET A 46 -2.48 -14.43 12.29
N ALA A 47 -3.26 -15.42 12.75
CA ALA A 47 -3.92 -16.35 11.83
C ALA A 47 -4.91 -15.59 10.92
N GLY A 48 -4.79 -15.79 9.62
CA GLY A 48 -5.59 -15.10 8.60
C GLY A 48 -4.97 -13.79 8.09
N ASP A 49 -3.90 -13.30 8.72
CA ASP A 49 -3.16 -12.15 8.19
C ASP A 49 -2.46 -12.54 6.88
N SER A 50 -2.49 -11.64 5.91
CA SER A 50 -1.73 -11.75 4.66
C SER A 50 -0.83 -10.53 4.52
N HIS A 51 0.46 -10.77 4.25
CA HIS A 51 1.42 -9.73 3.95
C HIS A 51 1.99 -9.95 2.57
N VAL A 52 1.98 -8.89 1.77
CA VAL A 52 2.51 -8.93 0.42
C VAL A 52 3.65 -7.94 0.30
N ILE A 53 4.80 -8.46 -0.14
CA ILE A 53 6.01 -7.68 -0.37
C ILE A 53 6.23 -7.69 -1.89
N LEU A 54 6.10 -6.52 -2.51
CA LEU A 54 6.37 -6.33 -3.92
C LEU A 54 7.80 -5.82 -4.08
N LEU A 55 8.59 -6.52 -4.89
CA LEU A 55 9.97 -6.15 -5.21
C LEU A 55 10.06 -5.92 -6.72
N ASP A 56 10.57 -4.76 -7.10
CA ASP A 56 11.01 -4.49 -8.47
C ASP A 56 12.49 -4.83 -8.56
N VAL A 57 12.84 -5.77 -9.45
CA VAL A 57 14.19 -6.35 -9.53
C VAL A 57 14.65 -6.33 -10.98
N VAL A 58 15.82 -5.75 -11.22
CA VAL A 58 16.50 -5.76 -12.51
C VAL A 58 17.52 -6.89 -12.52
N VAL A 59 17.45 -7.77 -13.52
CA VAL A 59 18.38 -8.90 -13.70
C VAL A 59 18.93 -8.93 -15.12
N ASP A 60 20.19 -9.34 -15.28
CA ASP A 60 20.88 -9.37 -16.57
C ASP A 60 20.40 -10.51 -17.50
N GLY A 61 19.73 -11.52 -16.94
CA GLY A 61 19.19 -12.62 -17.70
C GLY A 61 18.58 -13.73 -16.86
N PRO A 62 18.20 -14.84 -17.51
CA PRO A 62 17.55 -15.97 -16.85
C PRO A 62 18.44 -16.69 -15.83
N GLY A 63 17.83 -17.20 -14.75
CA GLY A 63 18.51 -17.85 -13.64
C GLY A 63 17.91 -17.49 -12.28
N PRO A 64 18.54 -17.89 -11.17
CA PRO A 64 18.13 -17.51 -9.82
C PRO A 64 18.06 -15.99 -9.65
N ILE A 65 16.89 -15.45 -9.32
CA ILE A 65 16.70 -14.01 -9.05
C ILE A 65 16.87 -13.72 -7.57
N ALA A 66 16.14 -14.46 -6.73
CA ALA A 66 16.01 -14.13 -5.33
C ALA A 66 15.71 -15.37 -4.50
N GLU A 67 16.06 -15.28 -3.23
CA GLU A 67 15.69 -16.24 -2.21
C GLU A 67 14.93 -15.52 -1.11
N ALA A 68 13.76 -16.03 -0.77
CA ALA A 68 12.94 -15.52 0.31
C ALA A 68 12.98 -16.53 1.46
N GLN A 69 13.47 -16.08 2.61
CA GLN A 69 13.46 -16.87 3.84
C GLN A 69 12.58 -16.17 4.87
N LEU A 70 11.60 -16.91 5.39
CA LEU A 70 10.73 -16.49 6.48
C LEU A 70 11.12 -17.25 7.74
N ARG A 71 11.67 -16.53 8.73
CA ARG A 71 11.90 -17.03 10.09
C ARG A 71 10.78 -16.52 10.99
N TYR A 72 10.13 -17.41 11.73
CA TYR A 72 9.00 -17.06 12.58
C TYR A 72 8.98 -17.85 13.89
N LYS A 73 8.27 -17.32 14.88
CA LYS A 73 7.99 -18.00 16.15
C LYS A 73 6.59 -18.59 16.08
N ASP A 74 6.49 -19.91 16.09
CA ASP A 74 5.23 -20.64 16.21
C ASP A 74 4.82 -20.71 17.68
N LEU A 75 3.88 -19.86 18.06
CA LEU A 75 3.40 -19.76 19.43
C LEU A 75 2.41 -20.87 19.80
N VAL A 76 1.86 -21.59 18.83
CA VAL A 76 0.94 -22.71 19.07
C VAL A 76 1.73 -23.94 19.50
N HIS A 77 2.83 -24.22 18.79
CA HIS A 77 3.70 -25.36 19.08
C HIS A 77 4.96 -24.97 19.88
N LEU A 78 5.09 -23.70 20.30
CA LEU A 78 6.20 -23.15 21.07
C LEU A 78 7.58 -23.45 20.45
N ARG A 79 7.73 -23.27 19.14
CA ARG A 79 8.98 -23.55 18.40
C ARG A 79 9.34 -22.44 17.43
N ASN A 80 10.61 -22.40 17.04
CA ASN A 80 11.06 -21.56 15.92
C ASN A 80 10.82 -22.32 14.61
N GLY A 81 10.30 -21.63 13.60
CA GLY A 81 10.06 -22.15 12.26
C GLY A 81 10.82 -21.35 11.21
N THR A 82 11.23 -22.03 10.14
CA THR A 82 11.85 -21.41 8.97
C THR A 82 11.20 -21.97 7.72
N VAL A 83 10.82 -21.10 6.79
CA VAL A 83 10.37 -21.45 5.44
C VAL A 83 11.29 -20.75 4.45
N ARG A 84 11.68 -21.45 3.39
CA ARG A 84 12.54 -20.92 2.34
C ARG A 84 11.88 -21.16 1.00
N ASN A 85 11.93 -20.16 0.13
CA ASN A 85 11.50 -20.29 -1.26
C ASN A 85 12.50 -19.57 -2.16
N GLN A 86 12.67 -20.08 -3.38
CA GLN A 86 13.59 -19.52 -4.36
C GLN A 86 12.81 -19.12 -5.60
N ILE A 87 13.14 -17.95 -6.14
CA ILE A 87 12.57 -17.42 -7.38
C ILE A 87 13.62 -17.57 -8.46
N VAL A 88 13.26 -18.28 -9.52
CA VAL A 88 14.11 -18.52 -10.70
C VAL A 88 13.40 -17.93 -11.91
N LEU A 89 14.14 -17.17 -12.72
CA LEU A 89 13.69 -16.70 -14.01
C LEU A 89 14.02 -17.74 -15.07
N ASP A 90 12.99 -18.33 -15.66
CA ASP A 90 13.16 -19.25 -16.77
C ASP A 90 13.58 -18.53 -18.05
N ARG A 91 14.17 -19.27 -18.99
CA ARG A 91 14.47 -18.77 -20.35
C ARG A 91 13.21 -18.81 -21.22
N GLY A 92 13.01 -17.79 -22.04
CA GLY A 92 11.99 -17.75 -23.10
C GLY A 92 10.75 -16.93 -22.76
N ASP A 93 9.82 -16.86 -23.71
CA ASP A 93 8.55 -16.15 -23.55
C ASP A 93 7.54 -17.06 -22.83
N ASN A 94 7.44 -16.88 -21.52
CA ASN A 94 6.42 -17.56 -20.72
C ASN A 94 5.14 -16.76 -20.74
N LYS A 95 4.02 -17.42 -21.08
CA LYS A 95 2.69 -16.86 -20.85
C LYS A 95 2.51 -16.61 -19.34
N PRO A 96 1.84 -15.53 -18.92
CA PRO A 96 1.54 -15.29 -17.52
C PRO A 96 0.83 -16.50 -16.91
N GLY A 97 1.41 -17.04 -15.84
CA GLY A 97 0.81 -18.09 -15.05
C GLY A 97 0.07 -17.54 -13.83
N PRO A 98 -0.51 -18.42 -12.99
CA PRO A 98 -1.23 -18.01 -11.78
C PRO A 98 -0.40 -17.13 -10.85
N SER A 99 0.91 -17.40 -10.70
CA SER A 99 1.79 -16.60 -9.85
C SER A 99 1.96 -15.16 -10.39
N GLN A 100 2.09 -14.99 -11.70
CA GLN A 100 2.20 -13.67 -12.33
C GLN A 100 0.90 -12.88 -12.18
N ILE A 101 -0.26 -13.54 -12.32
CA ILE A 101 -1.58 -12.93 -12.09
C ILE A 101 -1.72 -12.47 -10.64
N ASN A 102 -1.32 -13.31 -9.68
CA ASN A 102 -1.33 -12.94 -8.26
C ASN A 102 -0.41 -11.74 -7.96
N VAL A 103 0.77 -11.65 -8.60
CA VAL A 103 1.66 -10.49 -8.45
C VAL A 103 0.97 -9.23 -8.97
N LEU A 104 0.31 -9.32 -10.12
CA LEU A 104 -0.41 -8.17 -10.68
C LEU A 104 -1.60 -7.74 -9.81
N GLN A 105 -2.40 -8.68 -9.33
CA GLN A 105 -3.49 -8.41 -8.37
C GLN A 105 -3.00 -7.62 -7.17
N ASN A 106 -1.88 -8.05 -6.59
CA ASN A 106 -1.30 -7.37 -5.44
C ASN A 106 -0.70 -6.01 -5.79
N LEU A 107 -0.09 -5.87 -6.98
CA LEU A 107 0.39 -4.58 -7.48
C LEU A 107 -0.76 -3.59 -7.64
N VAL A 108 -1.85 -4.03 -8.26
CA VAL A 108 -3.08 -3.26 -8.40
C VAL A 108 -3.65 -2.82 -7.05
N ALA A 109 -3.78 -3.75 -6.10
CA ALA A 109 -4.30 -3.45 -4.77
C ALA A 109 -3.41 -2.44 -4.02
N ASN A 110 -2.09 -2.53 -4.22
CA ASN A 110 -1.14 -1.56 -3.71
C ASN A 110 -1.36 -0.17 -4.34
N LEU A 111 -1.42 -0.08 -5.67
CA LEU A 111 -1.68 1.17 -6.39
C LEU A 111 -3.00 1.80 -5.95
N PHE A 112 -4.05 1.00 -5.80
CA PHE A 112 -5.35 1.43 -5.28
C PHE A 112 -5.22 2.06 -3.89
N SER A 113 -4.53 1.38 -2.98
CA SER A 113 -4.29 1.88 -1.61
C SER A 113 -3.49 3.18 -1.62
N GLN A 114 -2.45 3.29 -2.46
CA GLN A 114 -1.66 4.52 -2.60
C GLN A 114 -2.51 5.68 -3.11
N LYS A 115 -3.35 5.45 -4.12
CA LYS A 115 -4.24 6.48 -4.68
C LYS A 115 -5.27 6.93 -3.66
N LEU A 116 -5.88 6.02 -2.90
CA LEU A 116 -6.77 6.40 -1.80
C LEU A 116 -6.07 7.23 -0.71
N MET A 117 -4.84 6.87 -0.34
CA MET A 117 -4.05 7.67 0.62
C MET A 117 -3.73 9.07 0.08
N GLU A 118 -3.36 9.17 -1.19
CA GLU A 118 -3.10 10.44 -1.88
C GLU A 118 -4.36 11.32 -1.89
N THR A 119 -5.50 10.76 -2.32
CA THR A 119 -6.80 11.42 -2.29
C THR A 119 -7.17 11.86 -0.88
N SER A 120 -7.01 11.00 0.13
CA SER A 120 -7.30 11.36 1.52
C SER A 120 -6.49 12.56 2.00
N ARG A 121 -5.21 12.67 1.61
CA ARG A 121 -4.37 13.83 1.96
C ARG A 121 -4.84 15.12 1.28
N LEU A 122 -5.33 15.03 0.04
CA LEU A 122 -5.90 16.17 -0.68
C LEU A 122 -7.21 16.63 -0.04
N LEU A 123 -8.09 15.69 0.33
CA LEU A 123 -9.35 15.98 1.02
C LEU A 123 -9.10 16.67 2.37
N GLN A 124 -8.10 16.22 3.14
CA GLN A 124 -7.70 16.89 4.39
C GLN A 124 -7.24 18.34 4.20
N LYS A 125 -6.78 18.69 2.99
CA LYS A 125 -6.39 20.05 2.61
C LYS A 125 -7.50 20.83 1.89
N ASN A 126 -8.73 20.29 1.85
CA ASN A 126 -9.87 20.82 1.08
C ASN A 126 -9.60 20.94 -0.44
N GLN A 127 -8.69 20.15 -0.99
CA GLN A 127 -8.35 20.12 -2.42
C GLN A 127 -9.26 19.12 -3.15
N TRP A 128 -10.56 19.42 -3.18
CA TRP A 128 -11.61 18.51 -3.66
C TRP A 128 -11.52 18.21 -5.16
N VAL A 129 -11.16 19.22 -5.97
CA VAL A 129 -11.08 19.07 -7.43
C VAL A 129 -9.90 18.18 -7.82
N GLU A 130 -8.74 18.39 -7.20
CA GLU A 130 -7.55 17.57 -7.40
C GLU A 130 -7.80 16.13 -6.93
N ALA A 131 -8.44 15.96 -5.76
CA ALA A 131 -8.83 14.65 -5.24
C ALA A 131 -9.72 13.89 -6.24
N GLN A 132 -10.69 14.59 -6.85
CA GLN A 132 -11.56 14.03 -7.89
C GLN A 132 -10.77 13.66 -9.15
N HIS A 133 -9.88 14.54 -9.63
CA HIS A 133 -9.06 14.27 -10.82
C HIS A 133 -8.17 13.03 -10.65
N ILE A 134 -7.54 12.85 -9.48
CA ILE A 134 -6.69 11.68 -9.23
C ILE A 134 -7.49 10.39 -9.27
N LEU A 135 -8.67 10.34 -8.63
CA LEU A 135 -9.50 9.13 -8.67
C LEU A 135 -10.08 8.86 -10.04
N ALA A 136 -10.48 9.88 -10.79
CA ALA A 136 -10.99 9.72 -12.15
C ALA A 136 -9.90 9.21 -13.11
N ALA A 137 -8.69 9.76 -13.02
CA ALA A 137 -7.55 9.27 -13.79
C ALA A 137 -7.24 7.80 -13.45
N PHE A 138 -7.22 7.48 -12.15
CA PHE A 138 -6.98 6.11 -11.72
C PHE A 138 -8.08 5.14 -12.15
N GLN A 139 -9.36 5.53 -12.11
CA GLN A 139 -10.46 4.74 -12.64
C GLN A 139 -10.24 4.41 -14.13
N ALA A 140 -9.83 5.40 -14.94
CA ALA A 140 -9.54 5.18 -16.35
C ALA A 140 -8.38 4.20 -16.55
N ASP A 141 -7.33 4.27 -15.71
CA ASP A 141 -6.23 3.30 -15.73
C ASP A 141 -6.73 1.87 -15.42
N LEU A 142 -7.64 1.72 -14.46
CA LEU A 142 -8.24 0.42 -14.13
C LEU A 142 -9.13 -0.11 -15.26
N GLU A 143 -9.94 0.75 -15.87
CA GLU A 143 -10.78 0.38 -17.01
C GLU A 143 -9.95 -0.07 -18.21
N ASN A 144 -8.82 0.60 -18.47
CA ASN A 144 -7.87 0.18 -19.49
C ASN A 144 -7.25 -1.18 -19.16
N LEU A 145 -6.90 -1.42 -17.89
CA LEU A 145 -6.31 -2.69 -17.47
C LEU A 145 -7.33 -3.85 -17.53
N ALA A 146 -8.61 -3.57 -17.28
CA ALA A 146 -9.70 -4.54 -17.39
C ALA A 146 -9.99 -4.99 -18.84
N GLN A 147 -9.49 -4.29 -19.86
CA GLN A 147 -9.64 -4.70 -21.26
C GLN A 147 -8.79 -5.93 -21.63
N PHE A 148 -7.81 -6.28 -20.80
CA PHE A 148 -6.95 -7.44 -21.01
C PHE A 148 -7.59 -8.67 -20.34
N PRO A 149 -7.94 -9.73 -21.09
CA PRO A 149 -8.60 -10.91 -20.54
C PRO A 149 -7.78 -11.60 -19.46
N GLU A 150 -6.44 -11.53 -19.52
CA GLU A 150 -5.56 -12.10 -18.50
C GLU A 150 -5.74 -11.43 -17.12
N TYR A 151 -6.36 -10.26 -17.08
CA TYR A 151 -6.53 -9.43 -15.88
C TYR A 151 -7.98 -9.22 -15.47
N ALA A 152 -8.94 -9.87 -16.15
CA ALA A 152 -10.36 -9.77 -15.82
C ALA A 152 -10.64 -10.19 -14.37
N ASP A 153 -9.92 -11.21 -13.88
CA ASP A 153 -10.03 -11.70 -12.50
C ASP A 153 -9.19 -10.90 -11.49
N CYS A 154 -8.42 -9.89 -11.95
CA CYS A 154 -7.60 -9.08 -11.06
C CYS A 154 -8.39 -8.05 -10.25
N PHE A 155 -9.60 -7.73 -10.71
CA PHE A 155 -10.47 -6.74 -10.09
C PHE A 155 -11.84 -7.35 -9.83
N PRO A 156 -12.13 -7.77 -8.59
CA PRO A 156 -13.48 -8.16 -8.30
C PRO A 156 -14.41 -6.95 -8.53
N PRO A 157 -15.61 -7.15 -9.12
CA PRO A 157 -16.54 -6.05 -9.39
C PRO A 157 -16.87 -5.19 -8.15
N SER A 158 -16.71 -5.75 -6.94
CA SER A 158 -16.83 -5.03 -5.67
C SER A 158 -15.90 -3.83 -5.56
N ASP A 159 -14.66 -3.94 -6.04
CA ASP A 159 -13.62 -2.92 -5.86
C ASP A 159 -13.87 -1.74 -6.80
N PHE A 160 -14.31 -2.03 -8.03
CA PHE A 160 -14.81 -1.03 -8.96
C PHE A 160 -16.02 -0.28 -8.39
N ASN A 161 -16.99 -1.00 -7.83
CA ASN A 161 -18.18 -0.39 -7.22
C ASN A 161 -17.81 0.49 -6.01
N ALA A 162 -16.85 0.05 -5.21
CA ALA A 162 -16.34 0.86 -4.09
C ALA A 162 -15.69 2.15 -4.60
N LEU A 163 -14.86 2.08 -5.64
CA LEU A 163 -14.23 3.27 -6.25
C LEU A 163 -15.27 4.24 -6.81
N GLN A 164 -16.26 3.74 -7.55
CA GLN A 164 -17.37 4.56 -8.08
C GLN A 164 -18.11 5.29 -6.96
N THR A 165 -18.37 4.58 -5.85
CA THR A 165 -19.03 5.16 -4.68
C THR A 165 -18.20 6.30 -4.09
N PHE A 166 -16.88 6.10 -3.95
CA PHE A 166 -15.97 7.16 -3.47
C PHE A 166 -15.95 8.38 -4.40
N ILE A 167 -15.86 8.16 -5.72
CA ILE A 167 -15.86 9.23 -6.72
C ILE A 167 -17.17 10.03 -6.66
N ALA A 168 -18.31 9.35 -6.55
CA ALA A 168 -19.62 9.98 -6.46
C ALA A 168 -19.74 10.86 -5.19
N VAL A 169 -19.27 10.35 -4.04
CA VAL A 169 -19.27 11.10 -2.78
C VAL A 169 -18.37 12.35 -2.87
N ILE A 170 -17.18 12.22 -3.43
CA ILE A 170 -16.26 13.36 -3.58
C ILE A 170 -16.83 14.39 -4.57
N SER A 171 -17.45 13.94 -5.65
CA SER A 171 -18.06 14.81 -6.67
C SER A 171 -19.24 15.61 -6.11
N ALA A 172 -20.09 14.99 -5.29
CA ALA A 172 -21.20 15.68 -4.65
C ALA A 172 -20.72 16.78 -3.67
N ASN A 173 -19.66 16.49 -2.91
CA ASN A 173 -19.07 17.45 -1.97
C ASN A 173 -18.30 18.58 -2.66
N SER A 174 -17.61 18.30 -3.78
CA SER A 174 -16.90 19.33 -4.54
C SER A 174 -17.86 20.35 -5.16
N GLN A 175 -19.05 19.92 -5.57
CA GLN A 175 -20.11 20.82 -6.05
C GLN A 175 -20.63 21.72 -4.93
N ASN A 176 -20.87 21.16 -3.74
CA ASN A 176 -21.29 21.96 -2.58
C ASN A 176 -20.24 23.01 -2.18
N GLN A 177 -18.95 22.66 -2.23
CA GLN A 177 -17.87 23.61 -1.96
C GLN A 177 -17.85 24.74 -2.99
N LYS A 178 -17.99 24.43 -4.30
CA LYS A 178 -18.05 25.46 -5.35
C LYS A 178 -19.21 26.44 -5.12
N VAL A 179 -20.37 25.94 -4.69
CA VAL A 179 -21.53 26.79 -4.36
C VAL A 179 -21.23 27.67 -3.14
N ALA A 180 -20.62 27.11 -2.09
CA ALA A 180 -20.23 27.86 -0.90
C ALA A 180 -19.19 28.96 -1.21
N ASP A 181 -18.17 28.64 -1.99
CA ASP A 181 -17.13 29.58 -2.42
C ASP A 181 -17.74 30.70 -3.27
N TRP A 182 -18.63 30.36 -4.21
CA TRP A 182 -19.35 31.34 -5.03
C TRP A 182 -20.24 32.26 -4.17
N MET A 183 -20.96 31.70 -3.20
CA MET A 183 -21.76 32.48 -2.25
C MET A 183 -20.89 33.43 -1.42
N TRP A 184 -19.74 32.96 -0.93
CA TRP A 184 -18.81 33.78 -0.15
C TRP A 184 -18.20 34.92 -0.98
N LEU A 185 -17.74 34.64 -2.19
CA LEU A 185 -17.23 35.66 -3.12
C LEU A 185 -18.30 36.70 -3.47
N THR A 186 -19.54 36.25 -3.69
CA THR A 186 -20.68 37.16 -3.97
C THR A 186 -21.02 38.02 -2.76
N ALA A 187 -20.94 37.47 -1.54
CA ALA A 187 -21.15 38.21 -0.30
C ALA A 187 -20.05 39.25 -0.06
N MET A 188 -18.78 38.88 -0.25
CA MET A 188 -17.62 39.78 -0.15
C MET A 188 -17.70 40.93 -1.16
N ALA A 189 -18.07 40.64 -2.41
CA ALA A 189 -18.23 41.67 -3.45
C ALA A 189 -19.33 42.69 -3.09
N LYS A 190 -20.44 42.23 -2.49
CA LYS A 190 -21.50 43.13 -1.98
C LYS A 190 -21.01 44.00 -0.82
N GLN A 191 -20.15 43.48 0.04
CA GLN A 191 -19.62 44.21 1.19
C GLN A 191 -18.61 45.30 0.79
N GLN A 192 -17.85 45.11 -0.29
CA GLN A 192 -16.94 46.12 -0.84
C GLN A 192 -17.64 47.21 -1.66
N ASN A 193 -18.81 46.94 -2.24
CA ASN A 193 -19.60 47.91 -3.01
C ASN A 193 -20.59 48.72 -2.13
N TRP A 194 -20.41 48.73 -0.81
CA TRP A 194 -21.23 49.58 0.06
C TRP A 194 -20.84 51.04 -0.17
N PRO A 195 -21.78 51.93 -0.55
CA PRO A 195 -21.47 53.35 -0.61
C PRO A 195 -21.11 53.82 0.80
N THR A 196 -19.90 54.36 0.97
CA THR A 196 -19.59 55.25 2.10
C THR A 196 -20.59 56.39 2.03
N GLN A 197 -21.64 56.32 2.85
CA GLN A 197 -22.38 57.52 3.22
C GLN A 197 -21.39 58.36 4.04
N GLU A 198 -21.24 59.59 3.56
CA GLU A 198 -20.21 60.61 3.86
C GLU A 198 -19.81 60.76 5.34
#